data_AF-A0A1S9CGG2-F1
#
_entry.id   AF-A0A1S9CGG2-F1
#
_cell.length_a   1.000
_cell.length_b   1.000
_cell.length_c   1.000
_cell.angle_alpha   90.00
_cell.angle_beta   90.00
_cell.angle_gamma   90.00
#
_symmetry.space_group_name_H-M   'P 1'
#
loop_
_entity.id
_entity.type
_entity.pdbx_description
1 polymer ?
#
loop_
_entity_poly.entity_id
_entity_poly.type
_entity_poly.pdbx_seq_one_letter_code
_entity_poly.pdbx_strand_id
1 'polypeptide(L)' 'MENHPYSDYWTKENVTPRAYVFMEAHDIKGVIENGIKTLYYVNREYGELYDLNNDPAERVNLWADPAYQDAKL' A
#
# COMPACT_ATOMS: atom_id res chain seq x y z
N MET A 1 13.96 13.06 3.55
CA MET A 1 13.05 12.17 4.30
C MET A 1 11.79 12.95 4.59
N GLU A 2 10.64 12.35 4.32
CA GLU A 2 9.33 12.93 4.65
C GLU A 2 9.11 12.89 6.17
N ASN A 3 8.70 14.02 6.77
CA ASN A 3 8.75 14.24 8.21
C ASN A 3 7.40 13.94 8.90
N HIS A 4 7.20 12.69 9.30
CA HIS A 4 6.06 12.25 10.14
C HIS A 4 6.59 11.52 11.38
N PRO A 5 7.01 12.25 12.43
CA PRO A 5 7.59 11.62 13.62
C PRO A 5 6.50 10.90 14.42
N TYR A 6 6.78 9.66 14.84
CA TYR A 6 5.84 8.88 15.65
C TYR A 6 5.61 9.46 17.06
N SER A 7 6.51 10.33 17.55
CA SER A 7 6.32 11.04 18.83
C SER A 7 5.07 11.92 18.85
N ASP A 8 4.67 12.45 17.68
CA ASP A 8 3.53 13.36 17.58
C ASP A 8 2.22 12.71 18.05
N TYR A 9 2.07 11.39 17.86
CA TYR A 9 0.91 10.63 18.33
C TYR A 9 0.79 10.60 19.86
N TRP A 10 1.87 10.89 20.58
CA TRP A 10 1.88 10.97 22.04
C TRP A 10 1.86 12.40 22.57
N THR A 11 2.39 13.36 21.80
CA THR A 11 2.63 14.73 22.29
C THR A 11 1.64 15.76 21.74
N LYS A 12 0.96 15.47 20.63
CA LYS A 12 0.04 16.39 19.96
C LYS A 12 -1.39 15.85 20.03
N GLU A 13 -2.36 16.76 20.17
CA GLU A 13 -3.78 16.40 20.09
C GLU A 13 -4.20 16.01 18.67
N ASN A 14 -3.58 16.63 17.66
CA ASN A 14 -3.87 16.37 16.26
C ASN A 14 -2.58 16.02 15.52
N VAL A 15 -2.63 14.94 14.74
CA VAL A 15 -1.52 14.44 13.93
C VAL A 15 -2.02 14.24 12.51
N THR A 16 -1.24 14.69 11.53
CA THR A 16 -1.49 14.38 10.12
C THR A 16 -0.78 13.06 9.78
N PRO A 17 -1.52 11.95 9.64
CA PRO A 17 -0.92 10.68 9.24
C PRO A 17 -0.42 10.76 7.79
N ARG A 18 0.44 9.82 7.42
CA ARG A 18 0.82 9.62 6.01
C ARG A 18 -0.40 9.19 5.21
N ALA A 19 -0.54 9.70 3.99
CA ALA A 19 -1.61 9.27 3.08
C ALA A 19 -1.42 7.80 2.66
N TYR A 20 -0.17 7.38 2.46
CA TYR A 20 0.19 6.03 2.06
C TYR A 20 1.41 5.51 2.83
N VAL A 21 1.61 4.18 2.77
CA VAL A 21 2.82 3.51 3.24
C VAL A 21 3.54 2.92 2.04
N PHE A 22 4.78 3.35 1.83
CA PHE A 22 5.67 2.76 0.84
C PHE A 22 6.59 1.73 1.49
N MET A 23 6.85 0.63 0.78
CA MET A 23 7.79 -0.40 1.20
C MET A 23 8.58 -0.92 0.00
N GLU A 24 9.80 -1.39 0.23
CA GLU A 24 10.62 -2.02 -0.79
C GLU A 24 11.42 -3.20 -0.24
N ALA A 25 11.63 -4.19 -1.10
CA ALA A 25 12.53 -5.31 -0.86
C ALA A 25 13.16 -5.71 -2.20
N HIS A 26 14.43 -5.36 -2.42
CA HIS A 26 15.12 -5.56 -3.70
C HIS A 26 14.28 -5.02 -4.88
N ASP A 27 13.90 -5.91 -5.80
CA ASP A 27 13.15 -5.66 -7.03
C ASP A 27 11.62 -5.63 -6.81
N ILE A 28 11.18 -5.48 -5.55
CA ILE A 28 9.78 -5.34 -5.18
C ILE A 28 9.54 -3.91 -4.68
N LYS A 29 8.50 -3.27 -5.20
CA LYS A 29 8.03 -1.94 -4.79
C LYS A 29 6.58 -2.06 -4.37
N GLY A 30 6.26 -1.62 -3.16
CA GLY A 30 4.93 -1.76 -2.58
C GLY A 30 4.36 -0.44 -2.07
N VAL A 31 3.07 -0.24 -2.30
CA VAL A 31 2.31 0.90 -1.77
C VAL A 31 1.04 0.37 -1.10
N ILE A 32 0.72 0.91 0.07
CA ILE A 32 -0.59 0.76 0.70
C ILE A 32 -1.22 2.14 0.83
N GLU A 33 -2.39 2.33 0.22
CA GLU A 33 -3.19 3.55 0.35
C GLU A 33 -4.67 3.17 0.46
N ASN A 34 -5.41 3.78 1.39
CA ASN A 34 -6.86 3.56 1.57
C ASN A 34 -7.29 2.08 1.67
N GLY A 35 -6.43 1.24 2.24
CA GLY A 35 -6.67 -0.21 2.37
C GLY A 35 -6.40 -1.02 1.10
N ILE A 36 -5.96 -0.40 0.00
CA ILE A 36 -5.48 -1.10 -1.19
C ILE A 36 -3.98 -1.26 -1.08
N LYS A 37 -3.50 -2.50 -1.21
CA LYS A 37 -2.08 -2.83 -1.28
C LYS A 37 -1.74 -3.26 -2.69
N THR A 38 -0.75 -2.60 -3.30
CA THR A 38 -0.23 -2.95 -4.63
C THR A 38 1.27 -3.25 -4.53
N LEU A 39 1.70 -4.34 -5.16
CA LEU A 39 3.11 -4.75 -5.26
C LEU A 39 3.51 -4.87 -6.73
N TYR A 40 4.57 -4.15 -7.11
CA TYR A 40 5.19 -4.21 -8.42
C TYR A 40 6.52 -4.97 -8.35
N TYR A 41 6.71 -5.84 -9.31
CA TYR A 41 7.96 -6.56 -9.53
C TYR A 41 8.73 -5.92 -10.69
N VAL A 42 9.96 -5.47 -10.43
CA VAL A 42 10.80 -4.83 -11.44
C VAL A 42 11.02 -5.81 -12.61
N ASN A 43 10.83 -5.31 -13.83
CA ASN A 43 10.95 -6.08 -15.09
C ASN A 43 9.99 -7.28 -15.23
N ARG A 44 8.84 -7.26 -14.56
CA ARG A 44 7.76 -8.25 -14.74
C ARG A 44 6.48 -7.56 -15.18
N GLU A 45 5.68 -8.26 -15.99
CA GLU A 45 4.37 -7.77 -16.48
C GLU A 45 3.22 -8.01 -15.48
N TYR A 46 3.49 -8.75 -14.40
CA TYR A 46 2.53 -9.04 -13.35
C TYR A 46 2.99 -8.46 -12.01
N GLY A 47 2.03 -8.35 -11.09
CA GLY A 47 2.22 -7.87 -9.73
C GLY A 47 1.18 -8.49 -8.80
N GLU A 48 0.98 -7.85 -7.66
CA GLU A 48 -0.04 -8.26 -6.70
C GLU A 48 -0.88 -7.05 -6.30
N LEU A 49 -2.19 -7.26 -6.19
CA LEU A 49 -3.12 -6.27 -5.66
C LEU A 49 -4.03 -6.95 -4.65
N TYR A 50 -4.18 -6.35 -3.48
CA TYR A 50 -5.05 -6.83 -2.41
C TYR A 50 -5.91 -5.70 -1.87
N ASP A 51 -7.20 -5.97 -1.69
CA ASP A 51 -8.10 -5.10 -0.94
C ASP A 51 -8.14 -5.55 0.52
N LEU A 52 -7.37 -4.86 1.38
CA LEU A 52 -7.26 -5.17 2.80
C LEU A 52 -8.54 -4.82 3.59
N ASN A 53 -9.46 -4.05 3.01
CA ASN A 53 -10.74 -3.76 3.66
C ASN A 53 -11.65 -5.00 3.65
N ASN A 54 -11.58 -5.79 2.58
CA ASN A 54 -12.40 -6.99 2.39
C ASN A 54 -11.62 -8.29 2.66
N ASP A 55 -10.33 -8.32 2.37
CA ASP A 55 -9.43 -9.46 2.58
C ASP A 55 -8.13 -9.03 3.30
N PRO A 56 -8.21 -8.74 4.62
CA PRO A 56 -7.06 -8.34 5.42
C PRO A 56 -5.98 -9.43 5.54
N ALA A 57 -6.27 -10.66 5.11
CA ALA A 57 -5.35 -11.78 5.10
C ALA A 57 -4.65 -11.99 3.76
N GLU A 58 -4.90 -11.12 2.76
CA GLU A 58 -4.19 -11.10 1.47
C GLU A 58 -4.26 -12.44 0.71
N ARG A 59 -5.40 -13.13 0.77
CA ARG A 59 -5.61 -14.46 0.20
C ARG A 59 -5.89 -14.42 -1.30
N VAL A 60 -6.50 -13.34 -1.79
CA VAL A 60 -6.93 -13.21 -3.19
C VAL A 60 -6.14 -12.10 -3.89
N ASN A 61 -5.28 -12.48 -4.84
CA ASN A 61 -4.59 -11.51 -5.69
C ASN A 61 -5.54 -11.01 -6.80
N LEU A 62 -5.84 -9.72 -6.78
CA LEU A 62 -6.76 -9.01 -7.67
C LEU A 62 -6.04 -8.30 -8.84
N TRP A 63 -4.74 -8.50 -9.02
CA TRP A 63 -3.94 -7.81 -10.04
C TRP A 63 -4.52 -7.90 -11.46
N ALA A 64 -5.04 -9.07 -11.82
CA ALA A 64 -5.62 -9.32 -13.14
C ALA A 64 -7.13 -9.04 -13.20
N ASP A 65 -7.76 -8.67 -12.08
CA ASP A 65 -9.20 -8.40 -12.03
C ASP A 65 -9.52 -7.08 -12.75
N PRO A 66 -10.36 -7.10 -13.81
CA PRO A 66 -10.75 -5.89 -14.53
C PRO A 66 -11.42 -4.82 -13.64
N ALA A 67 -12.11 -5.23 -12.57
CA ALA A 67 -12.80 -4.32 -11.67
C ALA A 67 -11.83 -3.49 -10.79
N TYR A 68 -10.58 -3.92 -10.67
CA TYR A 68 -9.56 -3.30 -9.81
C TYR A 68 -8.43 -2.60 -10.60
N GLN A 69 -8.56 -2.47 -11.93
CA GLN A 69 -7.49 -1.86 -12.74
C GLN A 69 -7.23 -0.39 -12.37
N ASP A 70 -8.28 0.37 -12.06
CA ASP A 70 -8.16 1.77 -11.63
C ASP A 70 -7.64 1.92 -10.19
N ALA A 71 -7.64 0.83 -9.41
CA ALA A 71 -7.14 0.80 -8.04
C ALA A 71 -5.64 0.45 -7.96
N LYS A 72 -5.00 0.15 -9.10
CA LYS A 72 -3.55 -0.05 -9.17
C LYS A 72 -2.88 1.30 -8.94
N LEU A 73 -2.23 1.44 -7.79
CA LEU A 73 -1.48 2.63 -7.38
C LEU A 73 -0.13 2.71 -8.08
#